data_AF-A0A7W0X303-F1
#
_entry.id   AF-A0A7W0X303-F1
#
_cell.length_a   1.000
_cell.length_b   1.000
_cell.length_c   1.000
_cell.angle_alpha   90.00
_cell.angle_beta   90.00
_cell.angle_gamma   90.00
#
_symmetry.space_group_name_H-M   'P 1'
#
loop_
_entity.id
_entity.type
_entity.pdbx_description
1 polymer ?
#
loop_
_entity_poly.entity_id
_entity_poly.type
_entity_poly.pdbx_seq_one_letter_code
_entity_poly.pdbx_strand_id
1 'polypeptide(L)'
;MTEFSAAERAHMTRALALAARGLHTTTPNPRVGCVAVRDGMVIGEGFHLRPGTAHAEVHALNDACARGYDPRGATLFVTLEPCNHHGRTPPCVDAIITAGVARIVAAMSDPNPEAAHGAARLRAASIDVAFGLCAEDARELNLGFVSRVTRGRPWVRAKIAASVDGRTALANGESQWITATQARADGHAWRARACAILTGIGTVLQDDPQLTVRAIATPRQPLRVVVDRHGQTPASARVLAEGNVLIITAGERNPEWPEAIEVVPLPDAQGRVDLPAMLRLLGERGINELHVEAGARLNNALLDAHLLDELL
;
A
#
# COMPACT_ATOMS: atom_id res chain seq x y z
N MET A 1 13.04 -13.35 -25.83
CA MET A 1 12.58 -13.25 -24.43
C MET A 1 13.54 -14.06 -23.59
N THR A 2 14.03 -13.53 -22.47
CA THR A 2 14.85 -14.33 -21.54
C THR A 2 13.97 -15.45 -20.98
N GLU A 3 14.32 -16.70 -21.25
CA GLU A 3 13.65 -17.84 -20.62
C GLU A 3 14.20 -18.00 -19.20
N PHE A 4 13.31 -17.93 -18.22
CA PHE A 4 13.63 -18.18 -16.82
C PHE A 4 13.30 -19.64 -16.48
N SER A 5 14.24 -20.30 -15.81
CA SER A 5 14.09 -21.68 -15.34
C SER A 5 13.05 -21.82 -14.22
N ALA A 6 12.62 -23.06 -13.98
CA ALA A 6 11.72 -23.37 -12.85
C ALA A 6 12.36 -23.05 -11.48
N ALA A 7 13.67 -23.24 -11.35
CA ALA A 7 14.41 -22.90 -10.13
C ALA A 7 14.42 -21.39 -9.87
N GLU A 8 14.70 -20.58 -10.90
CA GLU A 8 14.63 -19.11 -10.80
C GLU A 8 13.23 -18.65 -10.40
N ARG A 9 12.18 -19.24 -10.98
CA ARG A 9 10.79 -18.95 -10.60
C ARG A 9 10.54 -19.26 -9.13
N ALA A 10 11.01 -20.39 -8.62
CA ALA A 10 10.86 -20.75 -7.21
C ALA A 10 11.53 -19.73 -6.27
N HIS A 11 12.72 -19.25 -6.62
CA HIS A 11 13.42 -18.21 -5.85
C HIS A 11 12.67 -16.88 -5.88
N MET A 12 12.13 -16.48 -7.03
CA MET A 12 11.32 -15.26 -7.13
C MET A 12 10.00 -15.38 -6.35
N THR A 13 9.32 -16.53 -6.42
CA THR A 13 8.13 -16.81 -5.60
C THR A 13 8.46 -16.72 -4.10
N ARG A 14 9.63 -17.20 -3.69
CA ARG A 14 10.10 -17.04 -2.31
C ARG A 14 10.35 -15.56 -1.95
N ALA A 15 10.97 -14.79 -2.85
CA ALA A 15 11.15 -13.35 -2.66
C ALA A 15 9.81 -12.62 -2.52
N LEU A 16 8.79 -12.96 -3.31
CA LEU A 16 7.43 -12.43 -3.20
C LEU A 16 6.78 -12.78 -1.85
N ALA A 17 6.94 -14.02 -1.39
CA ALA A 17 6.44 -14.43 -0.07
C ALA A 17 7.12 -13.66 1.08
N LEU A 18 8.41 -13.37 0.96
CA LEU A 18 9.14 -12.52 1.90
C LEU A 18 8.63 -11.08 1.86
N ALA A 19 8.43 -10.52 0.66
CA ALA A 19 7.89 -9.17 0.46
C ALA A 19 6.50 -9.00 1.10
N ALA A 20 5.63 -10.02 1.00
CA ALA A 20 4.30 -10.03 1.59
C ALA A 20 4.29 -9.88 3.11
N ARG A 21 5.40 -10.19 3.80
CA ARG A 21 5.52 -9.97 5.26
C ARG A 21 5.53 -8.48 5.62
N GLY A 22 5.86 -7.60 4.67
CA GLY A 22 5.83 -6.14 4.82
C GLY A 22 4.45 -5.51 4.61
N LEU A 23 3.39 -6.30 4.32
CA LEU A 23 2.08 -5.81 3.88
C LEU A 23 1.50 -4.72 4.79
N HIS A 24 1.70 -4.85 6.10
CA HIS A 24 1.15 -3.96 7.12
C HIS A 24 2.16 -2.93 7.66
N THR A 25 3.42 -2.95 7.23
CA THR A 25 4.50 -2.22 7.93
C THR A 25 5.30 -1.27 7.04
N THR A 26 5.29 -1.44 5.72
CA THR A 26 6.21 -0.72 4.82
C THR A 26 5.68 0.61 4.29
N THR A 27 4.37 0.89 4.39
CA THR A 27 3.80 2.16 3.92
C THR A 27 4.56 3.35 4.53
N PRO A 28 5.01 4.35 3.73
CA PRO A 28 4.68 4.61 2.32
C PRO A 28 5.57 3.91 1.28
N ASN A 29 6.58 3.16 1.69
CA ASN A 29 7.52 2.46 0.82
C ASN A 29 6.88 1.21 0.17
N PRO A 30 7.40 0.74 -0.99
CA PRO A 30 6.97 -0.50 -1.59
C PRO A 30 7.33 -1.71 -0.72
N ARG A 31 6.60 -2.80 -0.92
CA ARG A 31 6.87 -4.12 -0.34
C ARG A 31 7.88 -4.80 -1.24
N VAL A 32 9.08 -5.03 -0.72
CA VAL A 32 10.18 -5.64 -1.48
C VAL A 32 10.72 -6.84 -0.71
N GLY A 33 11.01 -7.92 -1.44
CA GLY A 33 11.68 -9.11 -0.94
C GLY A 33 12.87 -9.45 -1.83
N CYS A 34 13.87 -10.10 -1.23
CA CYS A 34 15.10 -10.47 -1.90
C CYS A 34 15.59 -11.84 -1.39
N VAL A 35 16.07 -12.67 -2.32
CA VAL A 35 16.71 -13.96 -2.04
C VAL A 35 18.07 -13.98 -2.73
N ALA A 36 19.12 -14.28 -1.97
CA ALA A 36 20.48 -14.46 -2.47
C ALA A 36 20.77 -15.95 -2.70
N VAL A 37 21.25 -16.31 -3.89
CA VAL A 37 21.51 -17.69 -4.31
C VAL A 37 22.93 -17.83 -4.85
N ARG A 38 23.64 -18.86 -4.39
CA ARG A 38 25.00 -19.21 -4.83
C ARG A 38 25.06 -20.72 -5.05
N ASP A 39 25.56 -21.15 -6.20
CA ASP A 39 25.71 -22.57 -6.55
C ASP A 39 24.40 -23.39 -6.38
N GLY A 40 23.26 -22.77 -6.71
CA GLY A 40 21.92 -23.37 -6.57
C GLY A 40 21.35 -23.37 -5.14
N MET A 41 22.09 -22.88 -4.15
CA MET A 41 21.69 -22.83 -2.75
C MET A 41 21.28 -21.41 -2.34
N VAL A 42 20.17 -21.29 -1.60
CA VAL A 42 19.78 -20.03 -0.94
C VAL A 42 20.74 -19.76 0.21
N ILE A 43 21.53 -18.70 0.08
CA ILE A 43 22.51 -18.29 1.10
C ILE A 43 21.97 -17.20 2.01
N GLY A 44 21.00 -16.39 1.56
CA GLY A 44 20.42 -15.32 2.36
C GLY A 44 19.05 -14.87 1.89
N GLU A 45 18.25 -14.32 2.82
CA GLU A 45 16.88 -13.87 2.60
C GLU A 45 16.63 -12.52 3.28
N GLY A 46 15.86 -11.66 2.63
CA GLY A 46 15.54 -10.35 3.16
C GLY A 46 14.21 -9.81 2.64
N PHE A 47 13.60 -8.93 3.42
CA PHE A 47 12.48 -8.11 2.99
C PHE A 47 12.52 -6.75 3.67
N HIS A 48 11.89 -5.75 3.07
CA HIS A 48 11.82 -4.43 3.67
C HIS A 48 10.87 -4.48 4.88
N LEU A 49 11.41 -4.20 6.07
CA LEU A 49 10.67 -4.34 7.34
C LEU A 49 9.71 -3.18 7.59
N ARG A 50 10.20 -1.94 7.47
CA ARG A 50 9.44 -0.70 7.71
C ARG A 50 10.20 0.52 7.14
N PRO A 51 9.56 1.67 6.95
CA PRO A 51 10.24 2.87 6.48
C PRO A 51 11.44 3.25 7.34
N GLY A 52 12.54 3.63 6.68
CA GLY A 52 13.78 4.06 7.33
C GLY A 52 14.69 2.93 7.82
N THR A 53 14.31 1.67 7.67
CA THR A 53 15.25 0.54 7.83
C THR A 53 15.90 0.17 6.50
N ALA A 54 16.90 -0.70 6.56
CA ALA A 54 17.50 -1.28 5.37
C ALA A 54 16.46 -1.91 4.42
N HIS A 55 16.79 -1.91 3.14
CA HIS A 55 15.97 -2.52 2.09
C HIS A 55 16.20 -4.03 2.03
N ALA A 56 15.38 -4.73 1.22
CA ALA A 56 15.36 -6.18 1.16
C ALA A 56 16.72 -6.77 0.73
N GLU A 57 17.39 -6.12 -0.22
CA GLU A 57 18.67 -6.53 -0.79
C GLU A 57 19.76 -6.50 0.27
N VAL A 58 19.82 -5.42 1.05
CA VAL A 58 20.77 -5.27 2.17
C VAL A 58 20.48 -6.32 3.25
N HIS A 59 19.20 -6.57 3.56
CA HIS A 59 18.84 -7.62 4.51
C HIS A 59 19.27 -9.02 4.03
N ALA A 60 19.07 -9.35 2.74
CA ALA A 60 19.47 -10.65 2.19
C ALA A 60 20.99 -10.84 2.17
N LEU A 61 21.75 -9.78 1.83
CA LEU A 61 23.22 -9.82 1.87
C LEU A 61 23.74 -9.97 3.30
N ASN A 62 23.18 -9.22 4.26
CA ASN A 62 23.55 -9.33 5.67
C ASN A 62 23.21 -10.71 6.25
N ASP A 63 22.06 -11.27 5.90
CA ASP A 63 21.66 -12.62 6.31
C ASP A 63 22.62 -13.69 5.73
N ALA A 64 23.06 -13.54 4.48
CA ALA A 64 24.08 -14.42 3.89
C ALA A 64 25.40 -14.39 4.69
N CYS A 65 25.91 -13.19 4.98
CA CYS A 65 27.12 -13.03 5.79
C CYS A 65 26.94 -13.58 7.22
N ALA A 66 25.79 -13.34 7.85
CA ALA A 66 25.49 -13.83 9.20
C ALA A 66 25.44 -15.37 9.27
N ARG A 67 25.08 -16.02 8.16
CA ARG A 67 25.10 -17.49 8.01
C ARG A 67 26.46 -18.04 7.60
N GLY A 68 27.48 -17.18 7.45
CA GLY A 68 28.85 -17.58 7.10
C GLY A 68 29.11 -17.75 5.60
N TYR A 69 28.24 -17.24 4.73
CA TYR A 69 28.41 -17.29 3.28
C TYR A 69 29.03 -15.99 2.73
N ASP A 70 29.89 -16.11 1.71
CA ASP A 70 30.36 -14.99 0.90
C ASP A 70 29.36 -14.75 -0.26
N PRO A 71 28.70 -13.57 -0.34
CA PRO A 71 27.75 -13.27 -1.42
C PRO A 71 28.43 -12.98 -2.76
N ARG A 72 29.76 -12.90 -2.83
CA ARG A 72 30.48 -12.63 -4.08
C ARG A 72 30.12 -13.65 -5.15
N GLY A 73 29.69 -13.13 -6.29
CA GLY A 73 29.23 -13.84 -7.46
C GLY A 73 27.91 -14.59 -7.28
N ALA A 74 27.13 -14.30 -6.24
CA ALA A 74 25.77 -14.79 -6.11
C ALA A 74 24.84 -14.19 -7.17
N THR A 75 23.65 -14.78 -7.31
CA THR A 75 22.49 -14.19 -7.98
C THR A 75 21.51 -13.68 -6.94
N LEU A 76 21.02 -12.44 -7.06
CA LEU A 76 19.90 -11.97 -6.24
C LEU A 76 18.59 -12.02 -7.06
N PHE A 77 17.55 -12.57 -6.46
CA PHE A 77 16.17 -12.50 -6.93
C PHE A 77 15.44 -11.46 -6.12
N VAL A 78 15.06 -10.33 -6.74
CA VAL A 78 14.47 -9.18 -6.04
C VAL A 78 13.13 -8.80 -6.67
N THR A 79 12.13 -8.47 -5.86
CA THR A 79 10.77 -8.24 -6.38
C THR A 79 10.57 -6.86 -7.02
N LEU A 80 11.53 -5.95 -6.89
CA LEU A 80 11.52 -4.60 -7.47
C LEU A 80 12.95 -4.22 -7.87
N GLU A 81 13.12 -3.40 -8.90
CA GLU A 81 14.45 -2.90 -9.29
C GLU A 81 15.20 -2.28 -8.09
N PRO A 82 16.48 -2.64 -7.86
CA PRO A 82 17.26 -2.05 -6.78
C PRO A 82 17.43 -0.54 -6.93
N CYS A 83 17.18 0.19 -5.85
CA CYS A 83 17.17 1.66 -5.90
C CYS A 83 18.56 2.27 -6.16
N ASN A 84 18.58 3.34 -6.94
CA ASN A 84 19.79 4.12 -7.27
C ASN A 84 19.82 5.54 -6.69
N HIS A 85 18.93 5.86 -5.76
CA HIS A 85 18.88 7.17 -5.12
C HIS A 85 19.28 7.09 -3.65
N HIS A 86 19.82 8.20 -3.14
CA HIS A 86 20.11 8.35 -1.73
C HIS A 86 18.88 8.96 -1.03
N GLY A 87 18.13 8.11 -0.34
CA GLY A 87 16.98 8.51 0.48
C GLY A 87 17.37 8.63 1.95
N ARG A 88 16.59 7.98 2.83
CA ARG A 88 16.94 7.82 4.26
C ARG A 88 18.07 6.82 4.50
N THR A 89 18.30 5.94 3.53
CA THR A 89 19.37 4.94 3.52
C THR A 89 20.15 5.06 2.22
N PRO A 90 21.43 4.62 2.19
CA PRO A 90 22.20 4.57 0.96
C PRO A 90 21.53 3.73 -0.14
N PRO A 91 21.86 3.97 -1.42
CA PRO A 91 21.35 3.19 -2.55
C PRO A 91 21.69 1.70 -2.43
N CYS A 92 20.75 0.83 -2.81
CA CYS A 92 20.96 -0.62 -2.76
C CYS A 92 22.01 -1.08 -3.78
N VAL A 93 22.08 -0.40 -4.92
CA VAL A 93 23.09 -0.66 -5.95
C VAL A 93 24.52 -0.56 -5.41
N ASP A 94 24.81 0.33 -4.45
CA ASP A 94 26.14 0.45 -3.84
C ASP A 94 26.48 -0.83 -3.07
N ALA A 95 25.56 -1.27 -2.20
CA ALA A 95 25.72 -2.48 -1.42
C ALA A 95 25.87 -3.73 -2.29
N ILE A 96 25.10 -3.82 -3.38
CA ILE A 96 25.16 -4.93 -4.34
C ILE A 96 26.52 -4.99 -5.05
N ILE A 97 27.02 -3.83 -5.51
CA ILE A 97 28.33 -3.73 -6.17
C ILE A 97 29.45 -4.09 -5.18
N THR A 98 29.41 -3.53 -3.96
CA THR A 98 30.41 -3.84 -2.92
C THR A 98 30.41 -5.32 -2.53
N ALA A 99 29.24 -5.96 -2.46
CA ALA A 99 29.13 -7.40 -2.20
C ALA A 99 29.67 -8.27 -3.35
N GLY A 100 29.90 -7.69 -4.53
CA GLY A 100 30.44 -8.40 -5.69
C GLY A 100 29.46 -9.41 -6.29
N VAL A 101 28.15 -9.15 -6.20
CA VAL A 101 27.09 -9.97 -6.81
C VAL A 101 27.31 -10.06 -8.34
N ALA A 102 27.13 -11.25 -8.92
CA ALA A 102 27.32 -11.45 -10.36
C ALA A 102 26.07 -11.15 -11.19
N ARG A 103 24.88 -11.40 -10.62
CA ARG A 103 23.63 -11.33 -11.36
C ARG A 103 22.45 -10.87 -10.50
N ILE A 104 21.56 -10.10 -11.10
CA ILE A 104 20.28 -9.68 -10.52
C ILE A 104 19.15 -10.13 -11.46
N VAL A 105 18.14 -10.79 -10.89
CA VAL A 105 16.86 -11.03 -11.54
C VAL A 105 15.81 -10.25 -10.77
N ALA A 106 15.34 -9.16 -11.36
CA ALA A 106 14.29 -8.32 -10.78
C ALA A 106 12.91 -8.68 -11.36
N ALA A 107 11.87 -8.72 -10.53
CA ALA A 107 10.53 -9.05 -11.03
C ALA A 107 9.97 -7.92 -11.92
N MET A 108 10.03 -6.68 -11.45
CA MET A 108 9.56 -5.50 -12.18
C MET A 108 10.56 -4.33 -12.05
N SER A 109 10.55 -3.43 -13.05
CA SER A 109 11.26 -2.15 -12.99
C SER A 109 10.62 -1.22 -11.95
N ASP A 110 11.41 -0.30 -11.38
CA ASP A 110 10.85 0.68 -10.45
C ASP A 110 10.06 1.74 -11.24
N PRO A 111 8.75 1.94 -10.96
CA PRO A 111 7.97 2.99 -11.61
C PRO A 111 8.38 4.40 -11.16
N ASN A 112 9.15 4.55 -10.07
CA ASN A 112 9.56 5.84 -9.54
C ASN A 112 10.74 6.42 -10.34
N PRO A 113 10.57 7.56 -11.02
CA PRO A 113 11.65 8.20 -11.76
C PRO A 113 12.86 8.54 -10.90
N GLU A 114 12.65 8.85 -9.60
CA GLU A 114 13.74 9.18 -8.68
C GLU A 114 14.59 7.95 -8.36
N ALA A 115 13.99 6.75 -8.33
CA ALA A 115 14.68 5.50 -8.01
C ALA A 115 15.20 4.75 -9.24
N ALA A 116 14.91 5.26 -10.44
CA ALA A 116 15.24 4.66 -11.71
C ALA A 116 16.75 4.53 -11.95
N HIS A 117 17.09 3.86 -13.06
CA HIS A 117 18.47 3.66 -13.54
C HIS A 117 19.35 2.76 -12.68
N GLY A 118 18.78 2.03 -11.71
CA GLY A 118 19.51 1.02 -10.93
C GLY A 118 20.12 -0.06 -11.81
N ALA A 119 19.34 -0.58 -12.77
CA ALA A 119 19.83 -1.56 -13.72
C ALA A 119 20.98 -1.04 -14.59
N ALA A 120 20.92 0.22 -15.03
CA ALA A 120 21.98 0.81 -15.84
C ALA A 120 23.30 0.89 -15.07
N ARG A 121 23.24 1.30 -13.81
CA ARG A 121 24.42 1.38 -12.94
C ARG A 121 25.00 -0.01 -12.60
N LEU A 122 24.15 -0.99 -12.32
CA LEU A 122 24.57 -2.36 -12.07
C LEU A 122 25.27 -2.97 -13.31
N ARG A 123 24.70 -2.77 -14.50
CA ARG A 123 25.33 -3.22 -15.76
C ARG A 123 26.68 -2.54 -16.02
N ALA A 124 26.81 -1.25 -15.71
CA ALA A 124 28.08 -0.54 -15.82
C ALA A 124 29.16 -1.12 -14.88
N ALA A 125 28.75 -1.74 -13.77
CA ALA A 125 29.62 -2.50 -12.86
C ALA A 125 29.80 -3.97 -13.28
N SER A 126 29.45 -4.35 -14.51
CA SER A 126 29.54 -5.71 -15.07
C SER A 126 28.67 -6.76 -14.37
N ILE A 127 27.56 -6.33 -13.74
CA ILE A 127 26.56 -7.22 -13.16
C ILE A 127 25.49 -7.53 -14.22
N ASP A 128 25.17 -8.81 -14.43
CA ASP A 128 24.06 -9.21 -15.31
C ASP A 128 22.72 -8.83 -14.67
N VAL A 129 21.81 -8.21 -15.44
CA VAL A 129 20.52 -7.74 -14.93
C VAL A 129 19.40 -8.12 -15.88
N ALA A 130 18.50 -8.98 -15.41
CA ALA A 130 17.29 -9.41 -16.10
C ALA A 130 16.01 -8.94 -15.37
N PHE A 131 14.94 -8.76 -16.13
CA PHE A 131 13.63 -8.30 -15.65
C PHE A 131 12.49 -9.22 -16.12
N GLY A 132 11.35 -9.15 -15.43
CA GLY A 132 10.08 -9.67 -15.92
C GLY A 132 9.65 -11.00 -15.29
N LEU A 133 10.47 -11.63 -14.46
CA LEU A 133 10.13 -12.88 -13.79
C LEU A 133 9.08 -12.61 -12.69
N CYS A 134 7.87 -13.15 -12.86
CA CYS A 134 6.74 -12.93 -11.94
C CYS A 134 6.39 -11.44 -11.74
N ALA A 135 6.52 -10.64 -12.81
CA ALA A 135 6.28 -9.20 -12.77
C ALA A 135 4.86 -8.84 -12.31
N GLU A 136 3.84 -9.58 -12.77
CA GLU A 136 2.45 -9.31 -12.38
C GLU A 136 2.21 -9.54 -10.89
N ASP A 137 2.79 -10.59 -10.30
CA ASP A 137 2.68 -10.84 -8.85
C ASP A 137 3.36 -9.73 -8.03
N ALA A 138 4.51 -9.25 -8.50
CA ALA A 138 5.22 -8.13 -7.87
C ALA A 138 4.42 -6.81 -7.97
N ARG A 139 3.76 -6.59 -9.10
CA ARG A 139 2.88 -5.44 -9.34
C ARG A 139 1.63 -5.51 -8.46
N GLU A 140 1.01 -6.67 -8.35
CA GLU A 140 -0.18 -6.93 -7.52
C GLU A 140 0.11 -6.65 -6.04
N LEU A 141 1.28 -7.09 -5.57
CA LEU A 141 1.73 -6.80 -4.21
C LEU A 141 1.90 -5.30 -3.95
N ASN A 142 2.11 -4.48 -4.99
CA ASN A 142 2.43 -3.06 -4.88
C ASN A 142 1.47 -2.12 -5.63
N LEU A 143 0.25 -2.55 -5.97
CA LEU A 143 -0.73 -1.76 -6.75
C LEU A 143 -0.85 -0.31 -6.29
N GLY A 144 -0.96 -0.10 -4.98
CA GLY A 144 -1.07 1.23 -4.39
C GLY A 144 0.17 2.11 -4.58
N PHE A 145 1.36 1.53 -4.42
CA PHE A 145 2.62 2.24 -4.65
C PHE A 145 2.76 2.61 -6.13
N VAL A 146 2.53 1.65 -7.02
CA VAL A 146 2.57 1.86 -8.47
C VAL A 146 1.58 2.97 -8.86
N SER A 147 0.33 2.86 -8.42
CA SER A 147 -0.70 3.87 -8.65
C SER A 147 -0.28 5.26 -8.21
N ARG A 148 0.23 5.38 -6.97
CA ARG A 148 0.61 6.68 -6.41
C ARG A 148 1.72 7.33 -7.23
N VAL A 149 2.72 6.55 -7.61
CA VAL A 149 3.88 7.04 -8.36
C VAL A 149 3.52 7.39 -9.80
N THR A 150 2.72 6.57 -10.49
CA THR A 150 2.43 6.78 -11.92
C THR A 150 1.21 7.66 -12.18
N ARG A 151 0.24 7.73 -11.25
CA ARG A 151 -1.01 8.49 -11.40
C ARG A 151 -1.18 9.63 -10.39
N GLY A 152 -0.28 9.77 -9.42
CA GLY A 152 -0.38 10.78 -8.37
C GLY A 152 -1.53 10.56 -7.38
N ARG A 153 -2.13 9.36 -7.35
CA ARG A 153 -3.28 9.03 -6.47
C ARG A 153 -3.20 7.60 -5.92
N PRO A 154 -3.79 7.31 -4.75
CA PRO A 154 -3.84 5.95 -4.22
C PRO A 154 -4.60 5.00 -5.15
N TRP A 155 -4.36 3.69 -4.97
CA TRP A 155 -5.28 2.65 -5.44
C TRP A 155 -6.52 2.65 -4.55
N VAL A 156 -7.68 2.87 -5.15
CA VAL A 156 -8.96 3.02 -4.44
C VAL A 156 -9.77 1.74 -4.58
N ARG A 157 -9.98 1.08 -3.46
CA ARG A 157 -10.76 -0.16 -3.35
C ARG A 157 -12.02 0.10 -2.54
N ALA A 158 -13.20 -0.07 -3.13
CA ALA A 158 -14.46 0.07 -2.40
C ALA A 158 -15.00 -1.30 -2.01
N LYS A 159 -15.31 -1.45 -0.72
CA LYS A 159 -15.95 -2.66 -0.19
C LYS A 159 -17.45 -2.41 -0.04
N ILE A 160 -18.24 -3.30 -0.62
CA ILE A 160 -19.70 -3.23 -0.61
C ILE A 160 -20.24 -4.52 0.00
N ALA A 161 -20.95 -4.41 1.13
CA ALA A 161 -21.75 -5.52 1.63
C ALA A 161 -23.19 -5.34 1.16
N ALA A 162 -23.70 -6.31 0.40
CA ALA A 162 -25.06 -6.30 -0.10
C ALA A 162 -25.73 -7.66 0.09
N SER A 163 -27.06 -7.64 0.16
CA SER A 163 -27.90 -8.83 -0.02
C SER A 163 -27.83 -9.32 -1.48
N VAL A 164 -28.35 -10.52 -1.74
CA VAL A 164 -28.36 -11.12 -3.09
C VAL A 164 -29.13 -10.26 -4.11
N ASP A 165 -30.15 -9.52 -3.67
CA ASP A 165 -30.91 -8.56 -4.49
C ASP A 165 -30.27 -7.16 -4.55
N GLY A 166 -29.02 -7.01 -4.08
CA GLY A 166 -28.22 -5.80 -4.24
C GLY A 166 -28.52 -4.68 -3.23
N ARG A 167 -29.18 -4.98 -2.10
CA ARG A 167 -29.48 -3.99 -1.06
C ARG A 167 -28.38 -3.92 -0.02
N THR A 168 -27.98 -2.70 0.33
CA THR A 168 -26.95 -2.44 1.36
C THR A 168 -27.53 -2.05 2.72
N ALA A 169 -28.86 -1.92 2.81
CA ALA A 169 -29.64 -1.68 4.02
C ALA A 169 -31.12 -2.03 3.75
N LEU A 170 -31.87 -2.24 4.82
CA LEU A 170 -33.33 -2.28 4.79
C LEU A 170 -33.91 -0.89 4.45
N ALA A 171 -35.19 -0.83 4.09
CA ALA A 171 -35.87 0.43 3.75
C ALA A 171 -35.92 1.44 4.91
N ASN A 172 -35.81 0.96 6.16
CA ASN A 172 -35.71 1.76 7.37
C ASN A 172 -34.25 2.23 7.67
N GLY A 173 -33.27 1.85 6.84
CA GLY A 173 -31.85 2.20 7.02
C GLY A 173 -31.06 1.21 7.87
N GLU A 174 -31.68 0.20 8.48
CA GLU A 174 -30.96 -0.82 9.25
C GLU A 174 -30.13 -1.71 8.31
N SER A 175 -28.84 -1.83 8.59
CA SER A 175 -27.86 -2.50 7.71
C SER A 175 -27.02 -3.57 8.42
N GLN A 176 -27.15 -3.68 9.74
CA GLN A 176 -26.34 -4.57 10.58
C GLN A 176 -27.16 -5.80 11.00
N TRP A 177 -26.75 -7.04 10.71
CA TRP A 177 -25.63 -7.45 9.88
C TRP A 177 -26.12 -8.18 8.63
N ILE A 178 -25.78 -7.64 7.44
CA ILE A 178 -26.04 -8.33 6.17
C ILE A 178 -25.07 -9.51 5.98
N THR A 179 -23.77 -9.32 6.25
CA THR A 179 -22.74 -10.35 6.00
C THR A 179 -22.32 -11.09 7.26
N ALA A 180 -21.90 -12.35 7.08
CA ALA A 180 -21.46 -13.24 8.15
C ALA A 180 -20.15 -12.77 8.83
N THR A 181 -19.87 -13.32 10.01
CA THR A 181 -18.69 -12.97 10.81
C THR A 181 -17.36 -13.19 10.07
N GLN A 182 -17.26 -14.24 9.23
CA GLN A 182 -16.08 -14.51 8.41
C GLN A 182 -15.80 -13.36 7.42
N ALA A 183 -16.83 -12.83 6.76
CA ALA A 183 -16.70 -11.70 5.85
C ALA A 183 -16.28 -10.41 6.58
N ARG A 184 -16.73 -10.23 7.83
CA ARG A 184 -16.29 -9.09 8.65
C ARG A 184 -14.82 -9.22 9.10
N ALA A 185 -14.37 -10.43 9.39
CA ALA A 185 -12.95 -10.70 9.68
C ALA A 185 -12.07 -10.43 8.45
N ASP A 186 -12.53 -10.83 7.25
CA ASP A 186 -11.85 -10.50 6.00
C ASP A 186 -11.76 -8.98 5.77
N GLY A 187 -12.85 -8.24 6.03
CA GLY A 187 -12.84 -6.77 6.00
C GLY A 187 -11.76 -6.16 6.90
N HIS A 188 -11.48 -6.75 8.06
CA HIS A 188 -10.39 -6.31 8.93
C HIS A 188 -8.99 -6.56 8.34
N ALA A 189 -8.81 -7.60 7.54
CA ALA A 189 -7.56 -7.83 6.81
C ALA A 189 -7.33 -6.72 5.76
N TRP A 190 -8.37 -6.36 5.01
CA TRP A 190 -8.31 -5.26 4.05
C TRP A 190 -8.01 -3.92 4.71
N ARG A 191 -8.61 -3.64 5.86
CA ARG A 191 -8.30 -2.44 6.66
C ARG A 191 -6.84 -2.37 7.10
N ALA A 192 -6.25 -3.50 7.52
CA ALA A 192 -4.85 -3.53 7.96
C ALA A 192 -3.85 -3.32 6.82
N ARG A 193 -4.20 -3.83 5.62
CA ARG A 193 -3.44 -3.57 4.39
C ARG A 193 -3.50 -2.10 3.99
N ALA A 194 -4.67 -1.48 4.10
CA ALA A 194 -4.91 -0.11 3.66
C ALA A 194 -4.02 0.92 4.39
N CYS A 195 -3.65 1.98 3.69
CA CYS A 195 -2.98 3.13 4.29
C CYS A 195 -4.00 4.03 4.99
N ALA A 196 -5.19 4.16 4.37
CA ALA A 196 -6.31 4.92 4.88
C ALA A 196 -7.65 4.21 4.61
N ILE A 197 -8.64 4.47 5.46
CA ILE A 197 -10.04 4.08 5.26
C ILE A 197 -10.84 5.35 5.00
N LEU A 198 -11.63 5.36 3.92
CA LEU A 198 -12.53 6.44 3.55
C LEU A 198 -13.96 6.09 3.94
N THR A 199 -14.67 7.03 4.56
CA THR A 199 -16.13 6.97 4.70
C THR A 199 -16.78 8.33 4.41
N GLY A 200 -18.10 8.34 4.30
CA GLY A 200 -18.89 9.56 4.21
C GLY A 200 -19.62 9.85 5.52
N ILE A 201 -19.93 11.12 5.76
CA ILE A 201 -20.71 11.58 6.92
C ILE A 201 -22.01 10.77 7.16
N GLY A 202 -22.72 10.36 6.10
CA GLY A 202 -23.95 9.58 6.24
C GLY A 202 -23.74 8.26 7.00
N THR A 203 -22.63 7.56 6.73
CA THR A 203 -22.26 6.33 7.46
C THR A 203 -21.88 6.65 8.90
N VAL A 204 -21.19 7.77 9.15
CA VAL A 204 -20.85 8.19 10.52
C VAL A 204 -22.09 8.45 11.35
N LEU A 205 -23.09 9.15 10.80
CA LEU A 205 -24.34 9.47 11.49
C LEU A 205 -25.21 8.24 11.74
N GLN A 206 -25.19 7.26 10.84
CA GLN A 206 -26.05 6.07 10.90
C GLN A 206 -25.45 4.96 11.77
N ASP A 207 -24.15 4.71 11.64
CA ASP A 207 -23.51 3.52 12.22
C ASP A 207 -22.55 3.85 13.39
N ASP A 208 -22.21 5.12 13.60
CA ASP A 208 -21.17 5.58 14.54
C ASP A 208 -19.93 4.65 14.59
N PRO A 209 -19.28 4.42 13.42
CA PRO A 209 -18.24 3.42 13.30
C PRO A 209 -16.92 3.93 13.87
N GLN A 210 -16.09 3.03 14.38
CA GLN A 210 -14.70 3.36 14.76
C GLN A 210 -13.76 3.41 13.55
N LEU A 211 -14.03 2.61 12.52
CA LEU A 211 -13.16 2.37 11.35
C LEU A 211 -11.72 1.97 11.71
N THR A 212 -11.54 1.24 12.81
CA THR A 212 -10.25 0.65 13.22
C THR A 212 -10.12 -0.82 12.82
N VAL A 213 -8.89 -1.33 12.83
CA VAL A 213 -8.53 -2.75 12.73
C VAL A 213 -8.55 -3.37 14.12
N ARG A 214 -9.35 -4.43 14.31
CA ARG A 214 -9.55 -5.08 15.62
C ARG A 214 -9.51 -6.60 15.58
N ALA A 215 -9.89 -7.22 14.46
CA ALA A 215 -9.94 -8.68 14.35
C ALA A 215 -8.58 -9.33 14.01
N ILE A 216 -7.56 -8.54 13.67
CA ILE A 216 -6.20 -9.03 13.43
C ILE A 216 -5.18 -8.11 14.09
N ALA A 217 -4.07 -8.68 14.54
CA ALA A 217 -2.94 -7.92 15.07
C ALA A 217 -2.30 -7.11 13.94
N THR A 218 -2.24 -5.79 14.13
CA THR A 218 -1.57 -4.88 13.21
C THR A 218 -0.71 -3.90 14.02
N PRO A 219 0.53 -3.61 13.58
CA PRO A 219 1.38 -2.64 14.26
C PRO A 219 0.95 -1.19 14.01
N ARG A 220 0.01 -0.95 13.09
CA ARG A 220 -0.52 0.38 12.77
C ARG A 220 -2.02 0.36 12.52
N GLN A 221 -2.70 1.44 12.91
CA GLN A 221 -4.05 1.75 12.46
C GLN A 221 -4.00 2.57 11.16
N PRO A 222 -4.92 2.36 10.22
CA PRO A 222 -5.02 3.21 9.02
C PRO A 222 -5.50 4.62 9.40
N LEU A 223 -5.12 5.60 8.58
CA LEU A 223 -5.71 6.94 8.65
C LEU A 223 -7.21 6.84 8.37
N ARG A 224 -8.04 7.45 9.22
CA ARG A 224 -9.48 7.51 8.99
C ARG A 224 -9.81 8.81 8.26
N VAL A 225 -10.39 8.70 7.07
CA VAL A 225 -10.76 9.84 6.23
C VAL A 225 -12.28 9.94 6.18
N VAL A 226 -12.84 11.07 6.58
CA VAL A 226 -14.28 11.33 6.57
C VAL A 226 -14.59 12.42 5.55
N VAL A 227 -15.43 12.13 4.57
CA VAL A 227 -16.00 13.12 3.66
C VAL A 227 -17.24 13.72 4.29
N ASP A 228 -17.15 14.97 4.70
CA ASP A 228 -18.20 15.69 5.39
C ASP A 228 -18.31 17.11 4.85
N ARG A 229 -19.21 17.27 3.87
CA ARG A 229 -19.40 18.52 3.12
C ARG A 229 -19.67 19.72 4.02
N HIS A 230 -20.41 19.53 5.11
CA HIS A 230 -21.00 20.61 5.92
C HIS A 230 -20.55 20.59 7.39
N GLY A 231 -19.57 19.76 7.74
CA GLY A 231 -19.07 19.64 9.10
C GLY A 231 -20.08 19.07 10.10
N GLN A 232 -20.91 18.14 9.66
CA GLN A 232 -21.99 17.55 10.47
C GLN A 232 -21.53 16.37 11.34
N THR A 233 -20.28 15.92 11.22
CA THR A 233 -19.72 14.84 12.04
C THR A 233 -19.82 15.25 13.51
N PRO A 234 -20.53 14.50 14.37
CA PRO A 234 -20.60 14.85 15.78
C PRO A 234 -19.21 14.86 16.42
N ALA A 235 -18.91 15.83 17.28
CA ALA A 235 -17.63 15.88 18.00
C ALA A 235 -17.42 14.64 18.90
N SER A 236 -18.50 13.96 19.29
CA SER A 236 -18.51 12.70 20.04
C SER A 236 -18.40 11.44 19.18
N ALA A 237 -18.37 11.55 17.85
CA ALA A 237 -18.38 10.39 16.96
C ALA A 237 -17.15 9.50 17.19
N ARG A 238 -17.37 8.18 17.25
CA ARG A 238 -16.33 7.20 17.57
C ARG A 238 -15.21 7.14 16.54
N VAL A 239 -15.49 7.57 15.31
CA VAL A 239 -14.46 7.70 14.26
C VAL A 239 -13.40 8.73 14.64
N LEU A 240 -13.75 9.76 15.41
CA LEU A 240 -12.86 10.82 15.89
C LEU A 240 -12.01 10.40 17.10
N ALA A 241 -12.37 9.30 17.76
CA ALA A 241 -11.66 8.82 18.94
C ALA A 241 -10.22 8.42 18.60
N GLU A 242 -9.30 8.68 19.53
CA GLU A 242 -7.88 8.28 19.46
C GLU A 242 -7.03 9.02 18.39
N GLY A 243 -7.55 10.09 17.78
CA GLY A 243 -6.80 10.92 16.81
C GLY A 243 -6.52 10.22 15.48
N ASN A 244 -5.55 10.66 14.67
CA ASN A 244 -5.25 10.08 13.35
C ASN A 244 -6.49 10.00 12.41
N VAL A 245 -7.16 11.15 12.30
CA VAL A 245 -8.36 11.35 11.47
C VAL A 245 -8.15 12.59 10.63
N LEU A 246 -8.57 12.49 9.37
CA LEU A 246 -8.61 13.57 8.41
C LEU A 246 -10.05 13.78 7.94
N ILE A 247 -10.60 14.96 8.17
CA ILE A 247 -11.91 15.33 7.63
C ILE A 247 -11.71 16.17 6.38
N ILE A 248 -12.36 15.77 5.29
CA ILE A 248 -12.42 16.54 4.04
C ILE A 248 -13.78 17.21 3.95
N THR A 249 -13.79 18.54 3.89
CA THR A 249 -15.00 19.37 3.87
C THR A 249 -15.08 20.23 2.63
N ALA A 250 -16.28 20.74 2.31
CA ALA A 250 -16.48 21.78 1.30
C ALA A 250 -16.91 23.12 1.93
N GLY A 251 -16.95 23.18 3.26
CA GLY A 251 -17.31 24.36 4.05
C GLY A 251 -16.31 24.63 5.15
N GLU A 252 -16.75 25.35 6.18
CA GLU A 252 -15.92 25.70 7.33
C GLU A 252 -15.72 24.51 8.27
N ARG A 253 -14.67 24.59 9.09
CA ARG A 253 -14.41 23.65 10.16
C ARG A 253 -15.53 23.76 11.21
N ASN A 254 -16.09 22.63 11.65
CA ASN A 254 -16.98 22.64 12.81
C ASN A 254 -16.17 23.02 14.07
N PRO A 255 -16.56 24.11 14.78
CA PRO A 255 -15.82 24.60 15.94
C PRO A 255 -15.83 23.64 17.13
N GLU A 256 -16.75 22.67 17.18
CA GLU A 256 -16.83 21.67 18.25
C GLU A 256 -15.81 20.54 18.09
N TRP A 257 -15.19 20.39 16.91
CA TRP A 257 -14.20 19.34 16.71
C TRP A 257 -12.90 19.63 17.47
N PRO A 258 -12.32 18.62 18.15
CA PRO A 258 -11.04 18.77 18.84
C PRO A 258 -9.96 19.31 17.89
N GLU A 259 -9.13 20.25 18.36
CA GLU A 259 -8.07 20.88 17.56
C GLU A 259 -7.12 19.87 16.90
N ALA A 260 -6.90 18.73 17.54
CA ALA A 260 -6.08 17.63 17.04
C ALA A 260 -6.64 16.94 15.78
N ILE A 261 -7.92 17.15 15.45
CA ILE A 261 -8.52 16.63 14.22
C ILE A 261 -8.09 17.50 13.06
N GLU A 262 -7.42 16.88 12.09
CA GLU A 262 -7.04 17.57 10.87
C GLU A 262 -8.26 17.75 9.96
N VAL A 263 -8.46 18.96 9.44
CA VAL A 263 -9.56 19.30 8.54
C VAL A 263 -8.99 20.00 7.32
N VAL A 264 -9.34 19.52 6.13
CA VAL A 264 -8.90 20.11 4.87
C VAL A 264 -10.12 20.49 4.03
N PRO A 265 -10.34 21.80 3.79
CA PRO A 265 -11.35 22.27 2.84
C PRO A 265 -10.91 21.99 1.40
N LEU A 266 -11.74 21.27 0.65
CA LEU A 266 -11.57 20.97 -0.78
C LEU A 266 -12.92 21.08 -1.53
N PRO A 267 -13.48 22.30 -1.69
CA PRO A 267 -14.71 22.47 -2.44
C PRO A 267 -14.50 22.32 -3.97
N ASP A 268 -15.42 21.63 -4.65
CA ASP A 268 -15.57 21.68 -6.10
C ASP A 268 -16.35 22.94 -6.54
N ALA A 269 -16.47 23.16 -7.85
CA ALA A 269 -17.21 24.29 -8.40
C ALA A 269 -18.71 24.30 -8.05
N GLN A 270 -19.26 23.21 -7.52
CA GLN A 270 -20.65 23.08 -7.06
C GLN A 270 -20.75 23.09 -5.52
N GLY A 271 -19.66 23.41 -4.82
CA GLY A 271 -19.58 23.44 -3.37
C GLY A 271 -19.76 22.08 -2.71
N ARG A 272 -19.48 20.98 -3.42
CA ARG A 272 -19.31 19.62 -2.86
C ARG A 272 -17.83 19.37 -2.59
N VAL A 273 -17.47 18.24 -1.99
CA VAL A 273 -16.05 17.88 -1.87
C VAL A 273 -15.51 17.44 -3.24
N ASP A 274 -14.40 18.03 -3.67
CA ASP A 274 -13.65 17.64 -4.86
C ASP A 274 -12.93 16.31 -4.60
N LEU A 275 -13.59 15.19 -4.96
CA LEU A 275 -13.06 13.85 -4.77
C LEU A 275 -11.74 13.61 -5.55
N PRO A 276 -11.59 14.04 -6.83
CA PRO A 276 -10.29 13.97 -7.50
C PRO A 276 -9.17 14.71 -6.76
N ALA A 277 -9.42 15.93 -6.26
CA ALA A 277 -8.43 16.68 -5.49
C ALA A 277 -8.10 16.00 -4.16
N MET A 278 -9.10 15.43 -3.47
CA MET A 278 -8.89 14.63 -2.27
C MET A 278 -7.96 13.45 -2.55
N LEU A 279 -8.16 12.71 -3.65
CA LEU A 279 -7.29 11.58 -3.97
C LEU A 279 -5.85 12.00 -4.29
N ARG A 280 -5.66 13.15 -4.96
CA ARG A 280 -4.32 13.73 -5.17
C ARG A 280 -3.65 14.10 -3.84
N LEU A 281 -4.37 14.80 -2.96
CA LEU A 281 -3.90 15.13 -1.61
C LEU A 281 -3.48 13.88 -0.82
N LEU A 282 -4.28 12.81 -0.87
CA LEU A 282 -3.93 11.55 -0.22
C LEU A 282 -2.67 10.91 -0.85
N GLY A 283 -2.52 11.00 -2.18
CA GLY A 283 -1.32 10.58 -2.89
C GLY A 283 -0.07 11.33 -2.41
N GLU A 284 -0.14 12.66 -2.32
CA GLU A 284 0.94 13.53 -1.82
C GLU A 284 1.33 13.19 -0.36
N ARG A 285 0.36 12.78 0.45
CA ARG A 285 0.57 12.30 1.83
C ARG A 285 1.17 10.89 1.91
N GLY A 286 1.47 10.26 0.79
CA GLY A 286 2.04 8.92 0.76
C GLY A 286 1.03 7.79 0.98
N ILE A 287 -0.28 8.04 0.83
CA ILE A 287 -1.29 6.99 0.88
C ILE A 287 -1.18 6.16 -0.41
N ASN A 288 -0.80 4.88 -0.26
CA ASN A 288 -0.73 3.94 -1.38
C ASN A 288 -2.09 3.31 -1.67
N GLU A 289 -2.76 2.79 -0.64
CA GLU A 289 -4.05 2.09 -0.77
C GLU A 289 -5.10 2.78 0.09
N LEU A 290 -6.23 3.13 -0.53
CA LEU A 290 -7.41 3.70 0.11
C LEU A 290 -8.55 2.67 0.10
N HIS A 291 -9.01 2.29 1.28
CA HIS A 291 -10.14 1.37 1.44
C HIS A 291 -11.43 2.15 1.72
N VAL A 292 -12.40 2.08 0.82
CA VAL A 292 -13.67 2.79 0.97
C VAL A 292 -14.70 1.88 1.64
N GLU A 293 -15.17 2.32 2.80
CA GLU A 293 -16.33 1.75 3.49
C GLU A 293 -17.34 2.88 3.71
N ALA A 294 -18.22 3.07 2.74
CA ALA A 294 -19.17 4.18 2.75
C ALA A 294 -20.56 3.74 2.27
N GLY A 295 -21.57 4.55 2.57
CA GLY A 295 -22.92 4.40 2.03
C GLY A 295 -22.99 4.68 0.52
N ALA A 296 -24.14 4.30 -0.07
CA ALA A 296 -24.37 4.33 -1.51
C ALA A 296 -24.04 5.67 -2.18
N ARG A 297 -24.32 6.81 -1.53
CA ARG A 297 -24.07 8.14 -2.10
C ARG A 297 -22.59 8.38 -2.42
N LEU A 298 -21.67 8.05 -1.50
CA LEU A 298 -20.24 8.28 -1.73
C LEU A 298 -19.67 7.23 -2.70
N ASN A 299 -20.11 5.97 -2.59
CA ASN A 299 -19.70 4.93 -3.54
C ASN A 299 -20.11 5.28 -4.98
N ASN A 300 -21.35 5.74 -5.18
CA ASN A 300 -21.83 6.18 -6.49
C ASN A 300 -21.04 7.40 -6.98
N ALA A 301 -20.78 8.39 -6.13
CA ALA A 301 -19.99 9.56 -6.53
C ALA A 301 -18.57 9.19 -6.98
N LEU A 302 -17.92 8.23 -6.32
CA LEU A 302 -16.61 7.72 -6.72
C LEU A 302 -16.69 6.89 -8.02
N LEU A 303 -17.73 6.06 -8.18
CA LEU A 303 -17.94 5.24 -9.36
C LEU A 303 -18.23 6.11 -10.60
N ASP A 304 -19.18 7.04 -10.49
CA ASP A 304 -19.56 7.97 -11.56
C ASP A 304 -18.36 8.83 -12.00
N ALA A 305 -17.51 9.23 -11.05
CA ALA A 305 -16.28 9.97 -11.32
C ALA A 305 -15.10 9.09 -11.81
N HIS A 306 -15.30 7.78 -11.97
CA HIS A 306 -14.29 6.81 -12.43
C HIS A 306 -13.04 6.79 -11.53
N LEU A 307 -13.26 6.93 -10.21
CA LEU A 307 -12.22 7.01 -9.20
C LEU A 307 -11.99 5.70 -8.44
N LEU A 308 -12.82 4.68 -8.66
CA LEU A 308 -12.65 3.34 -8.10
C LEU A 308 -11.77 2.49 -9.02
N ASP A 309 -10.77 1.85 -8.44
CA ASP A 309 -9.92 0.91 -9.17
C ASP A 309 -10.38 -0.55 -8.97
N GLU A 310 -11.05 -0.83 -7.85
CA GLU A 310 -11.46 -2.20 -7.49
C GLU A 310 -12.70 -2.20 -6.59
N LEU A 311 -13.57 -3.20 -6.79
CA LEU A 311 -14.74 -3.49 -5.97
C LEU A 311 -14.55 -4.82 -5.24
N LEU A 312 -14.83 -4.83 -3.93
CA LEU A 312 -14.91 -6.02 -3.08
C LEU A 312 -16.32 -6.27 -2.58
#